data_AF-A0A4R8G411-F1
#
_entry.id   AF-A0A4R8G411-F1
#
_cell.length_a   1.000
_cell.length_b   1.000
_cell.length_c   1.000
_cell.angle_alpha   90.00
_cell.angle_beta   90.00
_cell.angle_gamma   90.00
#
_symmetry.space_group_name_H-M   'P 1'
#
loop_
_entity.id
_entity.type
_entity.pdbx_description
1 polymer ?
#
loop_
_entity_poly.entity_id
_entity_poly.type
_entity_poly.pdbx_seq_one_letter_code
_entity_poly.pdbx_strand_id
1 'polypeptide(L)'
;MRDRLLAQDCLTTLIDLDPNGVLAEVTGAMIYFLPVEEDHGALIRAMSDAAIRIVSLTVTEGGYYSDAGGRLDPAHPDRPATAFGAMVAALRVRRAAGQGPFTGQCCDNLQNNGAMLRQTVVGLARPSDPDLADWIDRKISISQCDGRLPSARDRPARTGPGLLARHRESHPGQA
;
A
#
# COMPACT_ATOMS: atom_id res chain seq x y z
N MET A 1 14.19 3.68 3.99
CA MET A 1 13.37 4.37 2.97
C MET A 1 12.53 5.46 3.62
N ARG A 2 11.66 5.11 4.58
CA ARG A 2 10.84 6.05 5.36
C ARG A 2 11.56 7.32 5.78
N ASP A 3 12.67 7.21 6.51
CA ASP A 3 13.36 8.39 7.06
C ASP A 3 13.88 9.34 5.97
N ARG A 4 14.29 8.78 4.83
CA ARG A 4 14.71 9.59 3.66
C ARG A 4 13.57 10.36 3.06
N LEU A 5 12.36 9.79 3.01
CA LEU A 5 11.17 10.45 2.46
C LEU A 5 10.66 11.51 3.44
N LEU A 6 10.62 11.21 4.74
CA LEU A 6 10.21 12.19 5.76
C LEU A 6 11.17 13.38 5.85
N ALA A 7 12.47 13.17 5.66
CA ALA A 7 13.45 14.25 5.64
C ALA A 7 13.30 15.24 4.46
N GLN A 8 12.43 14.95 3.49
CA GLN A 8 12.21 15.78 2.30
C GLN A 8 10.71 16.04 2.03
N ASP A 9 9.89 16.09 3.09
CA ASP A 9 8.44 16.34 3.01
C ASP A 9 7.69 15.34 2.11
N CYS A 10 8.19 14.10 2.04
CA CYS A 10 7.69 13.02 1.18
C CYS A 10 7.69 13.34 -0.33
N LEU A 11 8.38 14.40 -0.75
CA LEU A 11 8.53 14.73 -2.17
C LEU A 11 9.38 13.68 -2.89
N THR A 12 9.01 13.38 -4.14
CA THR A 12 9.78 12.48 -5.01
C THR A 12 9.93 13.09 -6.40
N THR A 13 10.87 12.58 -7.20
CA THR A 13 11.02 13.00 -8.60
C THR A 13 10.61 11.87 -9.52
N LEU A 14 9.59 12.10 -10.34
CA LEU A 14 9.23 11.24 -11.46
C LEU A 14 10.14 11.60 -12.64
N ILE A 15 10.82 10.60 -13.19
CA ILE A 15 11.64 10.76 -14.39
C ILE A 15 11.00 9.91 -15.48
N ASP A 16 10.54 10.56 -16.54
CA ASP A 16 10.04 9.91 -17.75
C ASP A 16 11.16 9.86 -18.80
N LEU A 17 11.35 8.68 -19.39
CA LEU A 17 12.44 8.36 -20.31
C LEU A 17 11.83 7.93 -21.65
N ASP A 18 11.82 8.86 -22.60
CA ASP A 18 11.41 8.63 -23.99
C ASP A 18 12.63 8.63 -24.93
N PRO A 19 12.62 7.90 -26.06
CA PRO A 19 13.70 7.98 -27.04
C PRO A 19 14.03 9.40 -27.52
N ASN A 20 13.08 10.33 -27.46
CA ASN A 20 13.24 11.72 -27.92
C ASN A 20 13.60 12.69 -26.78
N GLY A 21 13.63 12.26 -25.52
CA GLY A 21 13.96 13.16 -24.41
C GLY A 21 13.70 12.61 -23.02
N VAL A 22 14.12 13.40 -22.03
CA VAL A 22 13.93 13.12 -20.61
C VAL A 22 13.10 14.24 -19.99
N LEU A 23 12.00 13.88 -19.33
CA LEU A 23 11.21 14.79 -18.52
C LEU A 23 11.41 14.45 -17.04
N ALA A 24 11.52 15.47 -16.19
CA ALA A 24 11.60 15.30 -14.75
C ALA A 24 10.58 16.22 -14.07
N GLU A 25 9.79 15.65 -13.16
CA GLU A 25 8.76 16.35 -12.40
C GLU A 25 8.89 16.02 -10.91
N VAL A 26 8.77 17.03 -10.05
CA VAL A 26 8.67 16.82 -8.60
C VAL A 26 7.20 16.52 -8.25
N THR A 27 6.96 15.37 -7.64
CA THR A 27 5.63 14.93 -7.21
C THR A 27 5.48 15.02 -5.69
N GLY A 28 4.28 15.41 -5.24
CA GLY A 28 3.94 15.57 -3.82
C GLY A 28 2.66 14.83 -3.41
N ALA A 29 2.27 13.80 -4.17
CA ALA A 29 1.04 13.04 -3.87
C ALA A 29 1.14 12.20 -2.59
N MET A 30 2.36 11.77 -2.22
CA MET A 30 2.62 11.12 -0.94
C MET A 30 2.86 12.20 0.11
N ILE A 31 1.99 12.25 1.11
CA ILE A 31 2.05 13.27 2.18
C ILE A 31 2.59 12.71 3.50
N TYR A 32 2.72 11.39 3.62
CA TYR A 32 3.21 10.75 4.84
C TYR A 32 3.73 9.33 4.60
N PHE A 33 4.46 8.80 5.58
CA PHE A 33 4.96 7.43 5.60
C PHE A 33 4.80 6.84 7.01
N LEU A 34 3.88 5.88 7.17
CA LEU A 34 3.59 5.24 8.47
C LEU A 34 4.79 4.40 8.96
N PRO A 35 5.05 4.34 10.28
CA PRO A 35 6.03 3.40 10.81
C PRO A 35 5.61 1.95 10.53
N VAL A 36 6.60 1.07 10.34
CA VAL A 36 6.37 -0.37 10.23
C VAL A 36 6.44 -0.94 11.64
N GLU A 37 5.29 -1.37 12.15
CA GLU A 37 5.12 -1.98 13.47
C GLU A 37 4.87 -3.48 13.29
N GLU A 38 5.38 -4.32 14.19
CA GLU A 38 5.26 -5.79 14.08
C GLU A 38 3.81 -6.27 14.06
N ASP A 39 2.92 -5.55 14.75
CA ASP A 39 1.48 -5.81 14.82
C ASP A 39 0.67 -5.04 13.76
N HIS A 40 1.33 -4.28 12.88
CA HIS A 40 0.72 -3.37 11.92
C HIS A 40 -0.20 -2.30 12.55
N GLY A 41 -0.02 -1.96 13.84
CA GLY A 41 -0.91 -1.07 14.58
C GLY A 41 -1.14 0.28 13.89
N ALA A 42 -0.07 0.95 13.44
CA ALA A 42 -0.15 2.22 12.74
C ALA A 42 -0.92 2.12 11.41
N LEU A 43 -0.75 1.00 10.69
CA LEU A 43 -1.45 0.74 9.44
C LEU A 43 -2.94 0.49 9.69
N ILE A 44 -3.29 -0.31 10.71
CA ILE A 44 -4.67 -0.58 11.10
C ILE A 44 -5.37 0.71 11.53
N ARG A 45 -4.72 1.52 12.38
CA ARG A 45 -5.26 2.82 12.83
C ARG A 45 -5.54 3.74 11.64
N ALA A 46 -4.60 3.86 10.71
CA ALA A 46 -4.77 4.69 9.52
C ALA A 46 -5.94 4.21 8.63
N MET A 47 -6.00 2.92 8.31
CA MET A 47 -7.10 2.37 7.47
C MET A 47 -8.47 2.43 8.17
N SER A 48 -8.49 2.48 9.51
CA SER A 48 -9.72 2.60 10.28
C SER A 48 -10.29 4.03 10.29
N ASP A 49 -9.49 5.05 9.94
CA ASP A 49 -9.95 6.43 9.88
C ASP A 49 -11.02 6.62 8.79
N ALA A 50 -12.14 7.24 9.14
CA ALA A 50 -13.24 7.51 8.20
C ALA A 50 -12.82 8.39 7.01
N ALA A 51 -11.77 9.21 7.15
CA ALA A 51 -11.19 10.00 6.07
C ALA A 51 -10.53 9.12 4.99
N ILE A 52 -10.06 7.92 5.35
CA ILE A 52 -9.49 6.95 4.41
C ILE A 52 -10.63 6.17 3.74
N ARG A 53 -10.87 6.52 2.47
CA ARG A 53 -11.92 5.92 1.63
C ARG A 53 -11.40 4.88 0.64
N ILE A 54 -10.11 4.90 0.34
CA ILE A 54 -9.45 3.98 -0.58
C ILE A 54 -8.16 3.46 0.06
N VAL A 55 -7.95 2.15 0.00
CA VAL A 55 -6.71 1.48 0.38
C VAL A 55 -6.16 0.79 -0.87
N SER A 56 -5.05 1.31 -1.40
CA SER A 56 -4.36 0.74 -2.55
C SER A 56 -3.18 -0.14 -2.15
N LEU A 57 -2.84 -1.11 -3.00
CA LEU A 57 -1.84 -2.15 -2.72
C LEU A 57 -0.93 -2.36 -3.93
N THR A 58 0.38 -2.46 -3.67
CA THR A 58 1.42 -2.92 -4.60
C THR A 58 2.36 -3.86 -3.85
N VAL A 59 1.87 -5.06 -3.55
CA VAL A 59 2.58 -6.06 -2.69
C VAL A 59 3.25 -7.16 -3.49
N THR A 60 3.17 -7.12 -4.83
CA THR A 60 3.65 -8.13 -5.79
C THR A 60 2.92 -9.47 -5.69
N GLU A 61 3.10 -10.35 -6.69
CA GLU A 61 2.41 -11.65 -6.74
C GLU A 61 2.66 -12.50 -5.49
N GLY A 62 3.89 -12.47 -4.95
CA GLY A 62 4.26 -13.24 -3.76
C GLY A 62 3.43 -12.90 -2.51
N GLY A 63 2.88 -11.68 -2.43
CA GLY A 63 2.02 -11.28 -1.32
C GLY A 63 0.68 -12.03 -1.28
N TYR A 64 0.13 -12.38 -2.44
CA TYR A 64 -1.18 -13.05 -2.54
C TYR A 64 -1.11 -14.55 -2.28
N TYR A 65 0.04 -15.18 -2.58
CA TYR A 65 0.23 -16.63 -2.57
C TYR A 65 1.08 -17.14 -1.41
N SER A 66 1.30 -16.33 -0.36
CA SER A 66 2.12 -16.72 0.79
C SER A 66 1.54 -17.95 1.51
N ASP A 67 2.24 -19.06 1.35
CA ASP A 67 2.02 -20.41 1.90
C ASP A 67 2.24 -20.47 3.43
N ALA A 68 2.93 -19.48 4.00
CA ALA A 68 2.92 -19.17 5.43
C ALA A 68 1.63 -18.42 5.81
N GLY A 69 0.48 -19.08 5.58
CA GLY A 69 -0.84 -18.77 6.11
C GLY A 69 -1.12 -17.29 6.39
N GLY A 70 -1.59 -16.54 5.38
CA GLY A 70 -2.29 -15.27 5.60
C GLY A 70 -3.47 -15.35 6.59
N ARG A 71 -3.75 -16.53 7.15
CA ARG A 71 -4.59 -16.79 8.32
C ARG A 71 -4.35 -15.72 9.38
N LEU A 72 -5.39 -14.99 9.72
CA LEU A 72 -5.45 -14.28 10.99
C LEU A 72 -5.26 -15.32 12.11
N ASP A 73 -4.37 -15.04 13.06
CA ASP A 73 -4.31 -15.84 14.29
C ASP A 73 -5.69 -15.76 14.96
N PRO A 74 -6.44 -16.87 15.08
CA PRO A 74 -7.74 -16.83 15.73
C PRO A 74 -7.65 -16.37 17.19
N ALA A 75 -6.51 -16.55 17.84
CA ALA A 75 -6.26 -16.11 19.21
C ALA A 75 -5.86 -14.61 19.29
N HIS A 76 -5.27 -14.05 18.23
CA HIS A 76 -4.84 -12.65 18.16
C HIS A 76 -5.24 -11.99 16.83
N PRO A 77 -6.54 -11.87 16.55
CA PRO A 77 -7.03 -11.34 15.27
C PRO A 77 -6.72 -9.85 15.07
N ASP A 78 -6.28 -9.18 16.12
CA ASP A 78 -5.81 -7.79 16.18
C ASP A 78 -4.31 -7.64 15.87
N ARG A 79 -3.56 -8.74 15.76
CA ARG A 79 -2.11 -8.75 15.45
C ARG A 79 -1.81 -9.48 14.13
N PRO A 80 -2.28 -8.95 12.99
CA PRO A 80 -2.11 -9.61 11.71
C PRO A 80 -0.64 -9.63 11.28
N ALA A 81 -0.21 -10.74 10.68
CA ALA A 81 1.14 -10.89 10.12
C ALA A 81 1.30 -10.29 8.72
N THR A 82 0.19 -9.94 8.04
CA THR A 82 0.19 -9.50 6.64
C THR A 82 -0.61 -8.21 6.46
N ALA A 83 -0.31 -7.47 5.38
CA ALA A 83 -1.08 -6.28 4.99
C ALA A 83 -2.58 -6.61 4.78
N PHE A 84 -2.91 -7.78 4.21
CA PHE A 84 -4.29 -8.21 4.05
C PHE A 84 -4.97 -8.50 5.41
N GLY A 85 -4.24 -9.08 6.36
CA GLY A 85 -4.73 -9.23 7.73
C GLY A 85 -4.99 -7.86 8.39
N ALA A 86 -4.10 -6.88 8.17
CA ALA A 86 -4.30 -5.51 8.63
C ALA A 86 -5.56 -4.87 8.02
N MET A 87 -5.84 -5.13 6.73
CA MET A 87 -7.10 -4.69 6.11
C MET A 87 -8.32 -5.30 6.79
N VAL A 88 -8.31 -6.61 7.11
CA VAL A 88 -9.42 -7.26 7.81
C VAL A 88 -9.60 -6.68 9.22
N ALA A 89 -8.51 -6.47 9.95
CA ALA A 89 -8.55 -5.86 11.28
C ALA A 89 -9.14 -4.43 11.23
N ALA A 90 -8.71 -3.61 10.28
CA ALA A 90 -9.26 -2.27 10.09
C ALA A 90 -10.76 -2.30 9.70
N LEU A 91 -11.17 -3.21 8.81
CA LEU A 91 -12.57 -3.39 8.43
C LEU A 91 -13.44 -3.83 9.62
N ARG A 92 -12.90 -4.65 10.52
CA ARG A 92 -13.56 -5.01 11.79
C ARG A 92 -13.78 -3.78 12.66
N VAL A 93 -12.75 -2.96 12.86
CA VAL A 93 -12.82 -1.71 13.64
C VAL A 93 -13.88 -0.77 13.04
N ARG A 94 -13.86 -0.57 11.72
CA ARG A 94 -14.84 0.27 11.03
C ARG A 94 -16.26 -0.25 11.21
N ARG A 95 -16.48 -1.56 11.01
CA ARG A 95 -17.79 -2.19 11.22
C ARG A 95 -18.29 -1.98 12.65
N ALA A 96 -17.43 -2.20 13.66
CA ALA A 96 -17.78 -2.02 15.07
C ALA A 96 -18.11 -0.56 15.41
N ALA A 97 -17.46 0.40 14.75
CA ALA A 97 -17.75 1.83 14.87
C ALA A 97 -18.97 2.31 14.03
N GLY A 98 -19.70 1.40 13.38
CA GLY A 98 -20.84 1.74 12.52
C GLY A 98 -20.45 2.43 11.20
N GLN A 99 -19.18 2.37 10.81
CA GLN A 99 -18.66 2.94 9.58
C GLN A 99 -18.73 1.94 8.42
N GLY A 100 -18.88 2.45 7.20
CA GLY A 100 -18.79 1.65 5.98
C GLY A 100 -17.35 1.19 5.68
N PRO A 101 -17.15 0.17 4.84
CA PRO A 101 -15.82 -0.25 4.43
C PRO A 101 -15.16 0.83 3.54
N PHE A 102 -13.83 0.81 3.46
CA PHE A 102 -13.10 1.50 2.40
C PHE A 102 -13.16 0.68 1.09
N THR A 103 -12.84 1.31 -0.04
CA THR A 103 -12.59 0.62 -1.30
C THR A 103 -11.20 0.02 -1.29
N GLY A 104 -11.08 -1.28 -1.59
CA GLY A 104 -9.79 -1.91 -1.85
C GLY A 104 -9.38 -1.70 -3.31
N GLN A 105 -8.14 -1.29 -3.56
CA GLN A 105 -7.63 -1.10 -4.92
C GLN A 105 -6.35 -1.89 -5.14
N CYS A 106 -6.39 -2.88 -6.02
CA CYS A 106 -5.18 -3.60 -6.39
C CYS A 106 -4.48 -2.88 -7.56
N CYS A 107 -3.21 -2.56 -7.36
CA CYS A 107 -2.33 -1.99 -8.38
C CYS A 107 -1.21 -2.96 -8.79
N ASP A 108 -1.26 -4.21 -8.34
CA ASP A 108 -0.32 -5.25 -8.74
C ASP A 108 -0.64 -5.77 -10.16
N ASN A 109 0.41 -6.20 -10.85
CA ASN A 109 0.36 -6.75 -12.21
C ASN A 109 -0.15 -8.20 -12.22
N LEU A 110 -1.38 -8.37 -11.78
CA LEU A 110 -2.04 -9.65 -11.62
C LEU A 110 -3.26 -9.76 -12.53
N GLN A 111 -3.47 -10.93 -13.12
CA GLN A 111 -4.73 -11.20 -13.83
C GLN A 111 -5.89 -11.20 -12.84
N ASN A 112 -6.98 -10.49 -13.17
CA ASN A 112 -8.15 -10.37 -12.31
C ASN A 112 -7.81 -9.89 -10.87
N ASN A 113 -6.89 -8.93 -10.78
CA ASN A 113 -6.32 -8.48 -9.51
C ASN A 113 -7.36 -8.03 -8.46
N GLY A 114 -8.47 -7.41 -8.89
CA GLY A 114 -9.59 -7.07 -8.02
C GLY A 114 -10.31 -8.28 -7.43
N ALA A 115 -10.57 -9.30 -8.26
CA ALA A 115 -11.20 -10.54 -7.78
C ALA A 115 -10.29 -11.29 -6.80
N MET A 116 -8.98 -11.32 -7.06
CA MET A 116 -8.02 -11.92 -6.14
C MET A 116 -7.95 -11.16 -4.82
N LEU A 117 -7.91 -9.83 -4.85
CA LEU A 117 -7.95 -9.03 -3.62
C LEU A 117 -9.19 -9.33 -2.77
N ARG A 118 -10.37 -9.39 -3.41
CA ARG A 118 -11.61 -9.77 -2.72
C ARG A 118 -11.49 -11.16 -2.08
N GLN A 119 -11.08 -12.16 -2.86
CA GLN A 119 -10.96 -13.54 -2.41
C GLN A 119 -9.96 -13.67 -1.26
N THR A 120 -8.82 -12.99 -1.33
CA THR A 120 -7.84 -12.97 -0.25
C THR A 120 -8.46 -12.36 1.00
N VAL A 121 -8.96 -11.12 0.96
CA VAL A 121 -9.48 -10.45 2.17
C VAL A 121 -10.65 -11.21 2.81
N VAL A 122 -11.62 -11.68 2.01
CA VAL A 122 -12.77 -12.46 2.49
C VAL A 122 -12.33 -13.82 3.03
N GLY A 123 -11.46 -14.51 2.29
CA GLY A 123 -10.92 -15.81 2.66
C GLY A 123 -10.10 -15.77 3.93
N LEU A 124 -9.37 -14.68 4.18
CA LEU A 124 -8.62 -14.48 5.43
C LEU A 124 -9.53 -14.21 6.63
N ALA A 125 -10.63 -13.48 6.44
CA ALA A 125 -11.58 -13.21 7.51
C ALA A 125 -12.36 -14.48 7.93
N ARG A 126 -12.75 -15.31 6.95
CA ARG A 126 -13.72 -16.42 7.14
C ARG A 126 -13.42 -17.37 8.31
N PRO A 127 -12.18 -17.87 8.50
CA PRO A 127 -11.90 -18.83 9.58
C PRO A 127 -11.99 -18.22 10.97
N SER A 128 -11.80 -16.91 11.10
CA SER A 128 -11.80 -16.20 12.39
C SER A 128 -13.16 -15.57 12.71
N ASP A 129 -13.87 -15.06 11.71
CA ASP A 129 -15.13 -14.33 11.87
C ASP A 129 -15.95 -14.43 10.57
N PRO A 130 -16.81 -15.46 10.45
CA PRO A 130 -17.66 -15.65 9.27
C PRO A 130 -18.62 -14.49 8.99
N ASP A 131 -19.14 -13.85 10.03
CA ASP A 131 -20.08 -12.73 9.89
C ASP A 131 -19.38 -11.48 9.35
N LEU A 132 -18.14 -11.23 9.79
CA LEU A 132 -17.31 -10.18 9.23
C LEU A 132 -16.95 -10.47 7.78
N ALA A 133 -16.56 -11.70 7.46
CA ALA A 133 -16.26 -12.09 6.09
C ALA A 133 -17.46 -11.85 5.16
N ASP A 134 -18.66 -12.26 5.59
CA ASP A 134 -19.90 -12.04 4.87
C ASP A 134 -20.26 -10.56 4.73
N TRP A 135 -20.01 -9.76 5.77
CA TRP A 135 -20.18 -8.31 5.71
C TRP A 135 -19.20 -7.65 4.74
N ILE A 136 -17.92 -8.04 4.78
CA ILE A 136 -16.89 -7.55 3.86
C ILE A 136 -17.30 -7.88 2.44
N ASP A 137 -17.62 -9.14 2.14
CA ASP A 137 -17.94 -9.55 0.77
C ASP A 137 -19.13 -8.78 0.20
N ARG A 138 -20.18 -8.55 1.01
CA ARG A 138 -21.35 -7.78 0.58
C ARG A 138 -21.10 -6.28 0.41
N LYS A 139 -20.22 -5.69 1.21
CA LYS A 139 -20.12 -4.23 1.35
C LYS A 139 -18.87 -3.63 0.70
N ILE A 140 -17.77 -4.38 0.59
CA ILE A 140 -16.52 -3.84 0.08
C ILE A 140 -16.62 -3.62 -1.43
N SER A 141 -16.25 -2.42 -1.88
CA SER A 141 -16.00 -2.13 -3.28
C SER A 141 -14.54 -2.45 -3.60
N ILE A 142 -14.30 -3.07 -4.76
CA ILE A 142 -12.94 -3.34 -5.23
C ILE A 142 -12.75 -2.67 -6.59
N SER A 143 -11.64 -1.93 -6.70
CA SER A 143 -11.19 -1.31 -7.94
C SER A 143 -9.89 -1.99 -8.41
N GLN A 144 -9.63 -1.91 -9.71
CA GLN A 144 -8.47 -2.48 -10.38
C GLN A 144 -7.72 -1.39 -11.14
N CYS A 145 -6.39 -1.37 -11.02
CA CYS A 145 -5.53 -0.54 -11.88
C CYS A 145 -4.85 -1.42 -12.93
N ASP A 146 -4.73 -0.89 -14.16
CA ASP A 146 -3.83 -1.40 -15.18
C ASP A 146 -2.55 -0.56 -15.13
N GLY A 147 -1.50 -1.09 -14.52
CA GLY A 147 -0.26 -0.37 -14.29
C GLY A 147 0.95 -1.20 -14.65
N ARG A 148 1.48 -1.05 -15.87
CA ARG A 148 2.86 -1.44 -16.19
C ARG A 148 3.78 -0.25 -15.93
N LEU A 149 4.47 -0.25 -14.78
CA LEU A 149 5.68 0.54 -14.62
C LEU A 149 6.89 -0.41 -14.64
N PRO A 150 7.92 -0.15 -15.47
CA PRO A 150 9.18 -0.89 -15.42
C PRO A 150 9.88 -0.66 -14.07
N SER A 151 10.74 -1.60 -13.66
CA SER A 151 11.37 -1.49 -12.35
C SER A 151 12.35 -0.30 -12.34
N ALA A 152 12.46 0.41 -11.22
CA ALA A 152 13.46 1.47 -11.06
C ALA A 152 14.93 0.98 -11.17
N ARG A 153 15.14 -0.34 -11.19
CA ARG A 153 16.45 -0.98 -11.40
C ARG A 153 16.77 -1.19 -12.87
N ASP A 154 15.76 -1.18 -13.74
CA ASP A 154 15.91 -1.21 -15.20
C ASP A 154 16.36 0.17 -15.69
N ARG A 155 17.57 0.56 -15.28
CA ARG A 155 18.25 1.73 -15.82
C ARG A 155 18.59 1.43 -17.28
N PRO A 156 18.12 2.21 -18.27
CA PRO A 156 18.80 2.23 -19.56
C PRO A 156 20.26 2.63 -19.31
N ALA A 157 21.17 1.92 -19.98
CA ALA A 157 22.60 2.15 -19.88
C ALA A 157 22.91 3.64 -20.11
N ARG A 158 23.74 4.20 -19.22
CA ARG A 158 24.19 5.60 -19.21
C ARG A 158 24.32 6.21 -20.62
N THR A 159 23.57 7.28 -20.86
CA THR A 159 23.86 8.27 -21.91
C THR A 159 23.78 9.68 -21.32
N GLY A 160 24.93 10.37 -21.28
CA GLY A 160 25.03 11.82 -21.05
C GLY A 160 25.28 12.31 -19.61
N PRO A 161 25.99 13.43 -19.40
CA PRO A 161 26.53 13.81 -18.11
C PRO A 161 25.48 14.48 -17.22
N GLY A 162 25.33 13.97 -15.99
CA GLY A 162 24.97 14.78 -14.83
C GLY A 162 23.50 15.13 -14.64
N LEU A 163 22.64 14.15 -14.39
CA LEU A 163 21.50 14.35 -13.49
C LEU A 163 21.65 13.43 -12.28
N LEU A 164 22.58 13.81 -11.39
CA LEU A 164 22.46 13.43 -9.99
C LEU A 164 21.13 14.02 -9.52
N ALA A 165 20.19 13.17 -9.07
CA ALA A 165 19.11 13.62 -8.20
C ALA A 165 19.76 14.46 -7.09
N ARG A 166 19.54 15.78 -7.10
CA ARG A 166 20.13 16.67 -6.10
C ARG A 166 19.58 16.23 -4.75
N HIS A 167 20.42 15.52 -4.01
CA HIS A 167 20.22 15.28 -2.60
C HIS A 167 20.20 16.66 -1.94
N ARG A 168 19.04 17.14 -1.51
CA ARG A 168 18.97 18.32 -0.66
C ARG A 168 19.39 17.85 0.73
N GLU A 169 20.68 17.93 1.03
CA GLU A 169 21.13 17.91 2.42
C GLU A 169 20.59 19.19 3.06
N SER A 170 19.63 19.03 3.96
CA SER A 170 19.24 20.07 4.90
C SER A 170 20.40 20.29 5.85
N HIS A 171 21.24 21.30 5.58
CA HIS A 171 22.19 21.79 6.57
C HIS A 171 21.42 22.43 7.74
N PRO A 172 21.69 22.03 9.00
CA PRO A 172 21.18 22.74 10.14
C PRO A 172 22.04 23.98 10.40
N GLY A 173 21.41 25.16 10.41
CA GLY A 173 21.88 26.33 11.15
C GLY A 173 22.97 27.20 10.52
N GLN A 174 22.57 28.41 10.11
CA GLN A 174 23.30 29.69 10.09
C GLN A 174 22.32 30.69 9.46
N ALA A 175 21.80 31.74 10.11
CA ALA A 175 22.05 32.39 11.38
C ALA A 175 20.71 32.96 11.91
#